data_AF-A0A7Y2HKG6-F1
#
_entry.id   AF-A0A7Y2HKG6-F1
#
_cell.length_a   1.000
_cell.length_b   1.000
_cell.length_c   1.000
_cell.angle_alpha   90.00
_cell.angle_beta   90.00
_cell.angle_gamma   90.00
#
_symmetry.space_group_name_H-M   'P 1'
#
loop_
_entity.id
_entity.type
_entity.pdbx_description
1 polymer ?
#
loop_
_entity_poly.entity_id
_entity_poly.type
_entity_poly.pdbx_seq_one_letter_code
_entity_poly.pdbx_strand_id
1 'polypeptide(L)'
;MERREERLAIKIQELIEYRRLPELLDIVENDDSIKTQFINELSDLQKAIYHLDHILESEWEIIDSSLEGKWDAIYNALRVLGIEDDKLYDYCKHIYKYQKHELEQRKGKSLLRLSMEYFYFYKSCDVKLLRRIIFDRYSVLRSTFPPSDWRWFDLVTEVNDDIEDLYEDIDTNNGNRFLLSIEQLGKEQAYLIYKEFLRCIKQAFDRKIKNKSIHPTIIELTFNELKKTSQLLEQRYREISTKAPLSGSLKVF
;
A
#
# COMPACT_ATOMS: atom_id res chain seq x y z
N MET A 1 14.57 -10.11 -19.69
CA MET A 1 14.64 -8.77 -19.06
C MET A 1 13.43 -7.96 -19.49
N GLU A 2 13.24 -7.75 -20.79
CA GLU A 2 12.08 -7.05 -21.41
C GLU A 2 10.71 -7.56 -20.93
N ARG A 3 10.45 -8.87 -20.98
CA ARG A 3 9.17 -9.46 -20.49
C ARG A 3 8.89 -9.28 -18.99
N ARG A 4 9.92 -9.03 -18.16
CA ARG A 4 9.75 -8.79 -16.72
C ARG A 4 9.36 -7.34 -16.46
N GLU A 5 9.98 -6.43 -17.19
CA GLU A 5 9.67 -5.00 -17.17
C GLU A 5 8.26 -4.72 -17.72
N GLU A 6 7.84 -5.40 -18.77
CA GLU A 6 6.48 -5.31 -19.32
C GLU A 6 5.42 -5.75 -18.29
N ARG A 7 5.65 -6.87 -17.59
CA ARG A 7 4.74 -7.34 -16.55
C ARG A 7 4.66 -6.38 -15.38
N LEU A 8 5.80 -5.80 -14.99
CA LEU A 8 5.84 -4.79 -13.93
C LEU A 8 5.04 -3.54 -14.32
N ALA A 9 5.19 -3.07 -15.55
CA ALA A 9 4.42 -1.92 -16.05
C ALA A 9 2.91 -2.18 -15.99
N ILE A 10 2.47 -3.39 -16.36
CA ILE A 10 1.06 -3.79 -16.24
C ILE A 10 0.60 -3.79 -14.78
N LYS A 11 1.36 -4.41 -13.86
CA LYS A 11 1.03 -4.45 -12.42
C LYS A 11 0.94 -3.03 -11.84
N ILE A 12 1.84 -2.12 -12.21
CA ILE A 12 1.81 -0.72 -11.76
C ILE A 12 0.56 -0.01 -12.29
N GLN A 13 0.21 -0.20 -13.56
CA GLN A 13 -1.01 0.41 -14.11
C GLN A 13 -2.25 -0.12 -13.39
N GLU A 14 -2.35 -1.43 -13.18
CA GLU A 14 -3.44 -2.06 -12.44
C GLU A 14 -3.56 -1.49 -11.02
N LEU A 15 -2.43 -1.28 -10.33
CA LEU A 15 -2.41 -0.64 -9.01
C LEU A 15 -2.90 0.81 -9.08
N ILE A 16 -2.44 1.61 -10.04
CA ILE A 16 -2.87 3.01 -10.22
C ILE A 16 -4.38 3.10 -10.44
N GLU A 17 -4.94 2.22 -11.27
CA GLU A 17 -6.38 2.11 -11.51
C GLU A 17 -7.13 1.66 -10.25
N TYR A 18 -6.62 0.61 -9.57
CA TYR A 18 -7.20 0.10 -8.34
C TYR A 18 -7.26 1.17 -7.25
N ARG A 19 -6.22 1.99 -7.13
CA ARG A 19 -6.15 3.10 -6.17
C ARG A 19 -6.92 4.36 -6.61
N ARG A 20 -7.56 4.32 -7.79
CA ARG A 20 -8.49 5.35 -8.32
C ARG A 20 -7.79 6.69 -8.52
N LEU A 21 -6.52 6.68 -8.92
CA LEU A 21 -5.79 7.92 -9.20
C LEU A 21 -6.25 8.60 -10.50
N PRO A 22 -6.54 7.89 -11.61
CA PRO A 22 -7.03 8.54 -12.84
C PRO A 22 -8.33 9.31 -12.63
N GLU A 23 -9.25 8.77 -11.83
CA GLU A 23 -10.53 9.42 -11.53
C GLU A 23 -10.40 10.73 -10.76
N LEU A 24 -9.32 10.89 -9.97
CA LEU A 24 -9.02 12.18 -9.36
C LEU A 24 -8.61 13.21 -10.41
N LEU A 25 -7.87 12.78 -11.43
CA LEU A 25 -7.39 13.66 -12.50
C LEU A 25 -8.51 14.06 -13.46
N ASP A 26 -9.45 13.16 -13.77
CA ASP A 26 -10.59 13.46 -14.64
C ASP A 26 -11.50 14.59 -14.12
N ILE A 27 -11.39 14.93 -12.83
CA ILE A 27 -12.14 16.01 -12.20
C ILE A 27 -11.49 17.38 -12.43
N VAL A 28 -10.17 17.42 -12.61
CA VAL A 28 -9.38 18.66 -12.56
C VAL A 28 -8.56 18.95 -13.80
N GLU A 29 -8.32 17.95 -14.63
CA GLU A 29 -7.58 18.10 -15.86
C GLU A 29 -8.43 17.62 -17.04
N ASN A 30 -8.67 18.51 -17.99
CA ASN A 30 -9.47 18.23 -19.17
C ASN A 30 -8.60 17.87 -20.38
N ASP A 31 -7.29 18.16 -20.31
CA ASP A 31 -6.34 17.78 -21.36
C ASP A 31 -5.85 16.34 -21.13
N ASP A 32 -6.33 15.43 -21.98
CA ASP A 32 -5.96 14.02 -21.92
C ASP A 32 -4.44 13.79 -22.08
N SER A 33 -3.74 14.63 -22.86
CA SER A 33 -2.28 14.51 -23.02
C SER A 33 -1.57 14.83 -21.71
N ILE A 34 -2.01 15.88 -21.00
CA ILE A 34 -1.43 16.26 -19.70
C ILE A 34 -1.74 15.19 -18.65
N LYS A 35 -2.97 14.65 -18.63
CA LYS A 35 -3.34 13.54 -17.73
C LYS A 35 -2.47 12.31 -17.97
N THR A 36 -2.36 11.86 -19.22
CA THR A 36 -1.56 10.68 -19.57
C THR A 36 -0.10 10.89 -19.21
N GLN A 37 0.48 12.07 -19.51
CA GLN A 37 1.84 12.38 -19.10
C GLN A 37 2.01 12.29 -17.58
N PHE A 38 1.12 12.92 -16.82
CA PHE A 38 1.25 12.95 -15.37
C PHE A 38 1.03 11.56 -14.74
N ILE A 39 0.13 10.74 -15.26
CA ILE A 39 -0.02 9.34 -14.86
C ILE A 39 1.26 8.55 -15.13
N ASN A 40 1.89 8.73 -16.29
CA ASN A 40 3.16 8.06 -16.59
C ASN A 40 4.27 8.49 -15.62
N GLU A 41 4.36 9.77 -15.27
CA GLU A 41 5.33 10.27 -14.28
C GLU A 41 5.06 9.68 -12.88
N LEU A 42 3.79 9.49 -12.49
CA LEU A 42 3.42 8.80 -11.24
C LEU A 42 3.75 7.30 -11.30
N SER A 43 3.54 6.65 -12.45
CA SER A 43 3.94 5.25 -12.69
C SER A 43 5.44 5.05 -12.54
N ASP A 44 6.25 5.99 -13.06
CA ASP A 44 7.71 5.94 -12.92
C ASP A 44 8.15 6.05 -11.45
N LEU A 45 7.48 6.90 -10.67
CA LEU A 45 7.70 6.97 -9.22
C LEU A 45 7.30 5.67 -8.53
N GLN A 46 6.13 5.10 -8.84
CA GLN A 46 5.70 3.83 -8.27
C GLN A 46 6.67 2.69 -8.63
N LYS A 47 7.21 2.70 -9.86
CA LYS A 47 8.23 1.76 -10.30
C LYS A 47 9.52 1.89 -9.49
N ALA A 48 9.96 3.12 -9.21
CA ALA A 48 11.14 3.36 -8.39
C ALA A 48 10.95 2.83 -6.95
N ILE A 49 9.76 3.01 -6.37
CA ILE A 49 9.40 2.46 -5.05
C ILE A 49 9.35 0.93 -5.09
N TYR A 50 8.71 0.33 -6.11
CA TYR A 50 8.69 -1.12 -6.27
C TYR A 50 10.10 -1.73 -6.35
N HIS A 51 11.04 -1.05 -6.99
CA HIS A 51 12.43 -1.50 -7.03
C HIS A 51 13.16 -1.40 -5.68
N LEU A 52 12.76 -0.48 -4.80
CA LEU A 52 13.22 -0.44 -3.41
C LEU A 52 12.63 -1.64 -2.64
N ASP A 53 11.32 -1.84 -2.72
CA ASP A 53 10.63 -2.93 -2.03
C ASP A 53 11.16 -4.29 -2.47
N HIS A 54 11.39 -4.49 -3.78
CA HIS A 54 11.96 -5.73 -4.28
C HIS A 54 13.32 -6.10 -3.64
N ILE A 55 14.18 -5.10 -3.36
CA ILE A 55 15.43 -5.34 -2.62
C ILE A 55 15.12 -5.78 -1.19
N LEU A 56 14.17 -5.11 -0.53
CA LEU A 56 13.75 -5.44 0.83
C LEU A 56 13.09 -6.82 0.92
N GLU A 57 12.48 -7.33 -0.15
CA GLU A 57 11.84 -8.64 -0.18
C GLU A 57 12.81 -9.77 -0.53
N SER A 58 13.74 -9.52 -1.47
CA SER A 58 14.60 -10.56 -2.06
C SER A 58 15.95 -10.72 -1.37
N GLU A 59 16.46 -9.70 -0.67
CA GLU A 59 17.78 -9.72 -0.05
C GLU A 59 17.68 -9.77 1.47
N TRP A 60 18.27 -10.81 2.09
CA TRP A 60 18.34 -10.90 3.56
C TRP A 60 19.36 -9.91 4.14
N GLU A 61 20.56 -9.89 3.56
CA GLU A 61 21.62 -8.93 3.89
C GLU A 61 21.54 -7.77 2.91
N ILE A 62 21.26 -6.58 3.44
CA ILE A 62 21.12 -5.36 2.64
C ILE A 62 22.45 -4.61 2.60
N ILE A 63 22.93 -4.32 1.40
CA ILE A 63 24.12 -3.48 1.19
C ILE A 63 23.67 -2.02 1.13
N ASP A 64 24.18 -1.14 1.99
CA ASP A 64 23.73 0.26 2.08
C ASP A 64 23.76 0.99 0.72
N SER A 65 24.80 0.73 -0.11
CA SER A 65 24.92 1.33 -1.44
C SER A 65 23.82 0.90 -2.43
N SER A 66 23.22 -0.29 -2.24
CA SER A 66 22.10 -0.72 -3.09
C SER A 66 20.83 0.05 -2.76
N LEU A 67 20.61 0.37 -1.47
CA LEU A 67 19.51 1.23 -1.04
C LEU A 67 19.68 2.68 -1.52
N GLU A 68 20.88 3.24 -1.41
CA GLU A 68 21.18 4.61 -1.86
C GLU A 68 20.78 4.81 -3.33
N GLY A 69 21.18 3.87 -4.21
CA GLY A 69 20.82 3.94 -5.62
C GLY A 69 19.31 3.87 -5.89
N LYS A 70 18.53 3.18 -5.04
CA LYS A 70 17.05 3.18 -5.16
C LYS A 70 16.44 4.48 -4.67
N TRP A 71 16.96 5.04 -3.58
CA TRP A 71 16.52 6.34 -3.08
C TRP A 71 16.81 7.46 -4.09
N ASP A 72 17.96 7.43 -4.76
CA ASP A 72 18.28 8.37 -5.83
C ASP A 72 17.27 8.28 -6.98
N ALA A 73 16.85 7.07 -7.37
CA ALA A 73 15.83 6.88 -8.40
C ALA A 73 14.47 7.48 -7.97
N ILE A 74 14.06 7.26 -6.72
CA ILE A 74 12.82 7.84 -6.16
C ILE A 74 12.91 9.37 -6.16
N TYR A 75 14.03 9.94 -5.71
CA TYR A 75 14.25 11.39 -5.70
C TYR A 75 14.26 12.00 -7.09
N ASN A 76 14.87 11.33 -8.08
CA ASN A 76 14.82 11.79 -9.46
C ASN A 76 13.39 11.77 -10.03
N ALA A 77 12.60 10.73 -9.74
CA ALA A 77 11.20 10.68 -10.15
C ALA A 77 10.37 11.81 -9.49
N LEU A 78 10.60 12.09 -8.21
CA LEU A 78 9.95 13.22 -7.52
C LEU A 78 10.33 14.58 -8.12
N ARG A 79 11.59 14.78 -8.54
CA ARG A 79 12.01 16.00 -9.24
C ARG A 79 11.30 16.18 -10.58
N VAL A 80 11.13 15.08 -11.33
CA VAL A 80 10.36 15.09 -12.60
C VAL A 80 8.91 15.52 -12.33
N LEU A 81 8.32 15.06 -11.23
CA LEU A 81 6.98 15.46 -10.76
C LEU A 81 6.92 16.89 -10.18
N GLY A 82 8.03 17.65 -10.22
CA GLY A 82 8.10 19.04 -9.80
C GLY A 82 8.31 19.26 -8.30
N ILE A 83 8.74 18.25 -7.55
CA ILE A 83 9.03 18.40 -6.11
C ILE A 83 10.42 19.00 -5.90
N GLU A 84 10.49 20.06 -5.11
CA GLU A 84 11.73 20.76 -4.76
C GLU A 84 12.64 19.90 -3.86
N ASP A 85 13.97 20.07 -4.00
CA ASP A 85 14.98 19.26 -3.30
C ASP A 85 14.84 19.30 -1.76
N ASP A 86 14.49 20.45 -1.20
CA ASP A 86 14.29 20.64 0.24
C ASP A 86 13.05 19.92 0.78
N LYS A 87 12.13 19.50 -0.10
CA LYS A 87 10.89 18.78 0.24
C LYS A 87 10.98 17.28 0.02
N LEU A 88 11.97 16.78 -0.75
CA LEU A 88 12.07 15.36 -1.11
C LEU A 88 11.97 14.42 0.09
N TYR A 89 12.71 14.71 1.16
CA TYR A 89 12.68 13.91 2.38
C TYR A 89 11.28 13.87 3.03
N ASP A 90 10.57 15.00 3.08
CA ASP A 90 9.24 15.07 3.70
C ASP A 90 8.18 14.29 2.90
N TYR A 91 8.31 14.23 1.58
CA TYR A 91 7.46 13.38 0.73
C TYR A 91 7.73 11.90 1.01
N CYS A 92 9.00 11.52 1.20
CA CYS A 92 9.41 10.13 1.41
C CYS A 92 9.37 9.65 2.87
N LYS A 93 9.09 10.50 3.86
CA LYS A 93 9.21 10.17 5.29
C LYS A 93 8.46 8.91 5.72
N HIS A 94 7.30 8.63 5.12
CA HIS A 94 6.52 7.45 5.44
C HIS A 94 7.12 6.18 4.82
N ILE A 95 7.69 6.26 3.62
CA ILE A 95 8.42 5.15 2.98
C ILE A 95 9.67 4.82 3.80
N TYR A 96 10.46 5.82 4.20
CA TYR A 96 11.59 5.60 5.13
C TYR A 96 11.16 4.91 6.43
N LYS A 97 10.02 5.33 6.97
CA LYS A 97 9.47 4.75 8.20
C LYS A 97 9.05 3.30 7.99
N TYR A 98 8.41 2.98 6.86
CA TYR A 98 8.00 1.63 6.52
C TYR A 98 9.22 0.72 6.27
N GLN A 99 10.17 1.14 5.43
CA GLN A 99 11.45 0.46 5.20
C GLN A 99 12.14 0.12 6.53
N LYS A 100 12.17 1.07 7.49
CA LYS A 100 12.74 0.81 8.81
C LYS A 100 12.07 -0.37 9.51
N HIS A 101 10.74 -0.48 9.47
CA HIS A 101 10.04 -1.59 10.11
C HIS A 101 10.34 -2.93 9.42
N GLU A 102 10.46 -2.94 8.09
CA GLU A 102 10.84 -4.14 7.34
C GLU A 102 12.29 -4.58 7.63
N LEU A 103 13.23 -3.64 7.72
CA LEU A 103 14.60 -3.93 8.12
C LEU A 103 14.69 -4.42 9.58
N GLU A 104 13.78 -3.97 10.44
CA GLU A 104 13.71 -4.44 11.83
C GLU A 104 13.25 -5.90 11.95
N GLN A 105 12.53 -6.45 10.96
CA GLN A 105 12.18 -7.87 10.93
C GLN A 105 13.42 -8.76 10.94
N ARG A 106 14.46 -8.37 10.19
CA ARG A 106 15.78 -9.05 10.14
C ARG A 106 16.51 -9.05 11.48
N LYS A 107 16.05 -8.22 12.43
CA LYS A 107 16.57 -8.12 13.80
C LYS A 107 15.65 -8.81 14.81
N GLY A 108 14.78 -9.70 14.35
CA GLY A 108 13.82 -10.44 15.17
C GLY A 108 12.64 -9.62 15.69
N LYS A 109 12.43 -8.38 15.21
CA LYS A 109 11.28 -7.57 15.62
C LYS A 109 10.07 -7.85 14.72
N SER A 110 9.20 -8.76 15.15
CA SER A 110 7.95 -9.08 14.45
C SER A 110 7.10 -7.82 14.16
N LEU A 111 6.57 -7.71 12.95
CA LEU A 111 5.63 -6.64 12.57
C LEU A 111 4.30 -6.72 13.35
N LEU A 112 3.96 -7.88 13.91
CA LEU A 112 2.75 -8.05 14.73
C LEU A 112 2.78 -7.23 16.03
N ARG A 113 3.97 -6.73 16.45
CA ARG A 113 4.10 -5.79 17.57
C ARG A 113 3.43 -4.43 17.30
N LEU A 114 3.20 -4.10 16.02
CA LEU A 114 2.55 -2.87 15.61
C LEU A 114 1.03 -3.07 15.62
N SER A 115 0.27 -2.05 16.04
CA SER A 115 -1.17 -2.07 15.85
C SER A 115 -1.50 -2.13 14.36
N MET A 116 -2.60 -2.79 13.99
CA MET A 116 -2.96 -2.97 12.58
C MET A 116 -3.13 -1.62 11.86
N GLU A 117 -3.79 -0.65 12.52
CA GLU A 117 -3.93 0.70 11.98
C GLU A 117 -2.58 1.38 11.73
N TYR A 118 -1.63 1.26 12.66
CA TYR A 118 -0.30 1.84 12.50
C TYR A 118 0.45 1.15 11.36
N PHE A 119 0.45 -0.18 11.33
CA PHE A 119 1.13 -0.96 10.31
C PHE A 119 0.63 -0.59 8.89
N TYR A 120 -0.67 -0.74 8.63
CA TYR A 120 -1.25 -0.49 7.32
C TYR A 120 -1.25 0.99 6.92
N PHE A 121 -1.21 1.91 7.88
CA PHE A 121 -0.97 3.33 7.58
C PHE A 121 0.41 3.57 6.94
N TYR A 122 1.43 2.85 7.39
CA TYR A 122 2.77 2.96 6.80
C TYR A 122 2.95 2.04 5.59
N LYS A 123 2.26 0.89 5.53
CA LYS A 123 2.32 0.03 4.36
C LYS A 123 1.77 0.73 3.11
N SER A 124 0.63 1.41 3.23
CA SER A 124 0.02 2.25 2.17
C SER A 124 0.77 3.57 1.87
N CYS A 125 2.06 3.70 2.21
CA CYS A 125 2.78 4.96 2.11
C CYS A 125 3.04 5.44 0.68
N ASP A 126 3.16 4.50 -0.26
CA ASP A 126 3.34 4.70 -1.69
C ASP A 126 2.10 5.35 -2.33
N VAL A 127 0.91 4.75 -2.18
CA VAL A 127 -0.35 5.31 -2.68
C VAL A 127 -0.63 6.66 -2.04
N LYS A 128 -0.34 6.82 -0.74
CA LYS A 128 -0.49 8.11 -0.05
C LYS A 128 0.47 9.16 -0.58
N LEU A 129 1.67 8.78 -1.02
CA LEU A 129 2.62 9.67 -1.67
C LEU A 129 2.08 10.11 -3.04
N LEU A 130 1.65 9.18 -3.89
CA LEU A 130 1.07 9.50 -5.21
C LEU A 130 -0.14 10.43 -5.05
N ARG A 131 -1.05 10.11 -4.13
CA ARG A 131 -2.23 10.93 -3.86
C ARG A 131 -1.85 12.33 -3.34
N ARG A 132 -0.86 12.42 -2.45
CA ARG A 132 -0.32 13.71 -1.97
C ARG A 132 0.18 14.58 -3.13
N ILE A 133 0.95 14.01 -4.05
CA ILE A 133 1.50 14.71 -5.22
C ILE A 133 0.36 15.27 -6.10
N ILE A 134 -0.68 14.46 -6.35
CA ILE A 134 -1.89 14.90 -7.07
C ILE A 134 -2.55 16.10 -6.36
N PHE A 135 -2.73 16.03 -5.04
CA PHE A 135 -3.36 17.11 -4.26
C PHE A 135 -2.52 18.38 -4.12
N ASP A 136 -1.19 18.26 -4.16
CA ASP A 136 -0.30 19.41 -4.16
C ASP A 136 -0.29 20.10 -5.53
N ARG A 137 -0.36 19.33 -6.64
CA ARG A 137 -0.49 19.87 -7.99
C ARG A 137 -1.85 20.51 -8.26
N TYR A 138 -2.94 19.88 -7.81
CA TYR A 138 -4.31 20.34 -8.04
C TYR A 138 -5.00 20.67 -6.70
N SER A 139 -4.70 21.86 -6.17
CA SER A 139 -5.20 22.30 -4.86
C SER A 139 -6.74 22.32 -4.74
N VAL A 140 -7.45 22.48 -5.86
CA VAL A 140 -8.92 22.42 -5.92
C VAL A 140 -9.48 21.05 -5.51
N LEU A 141 -8.71 19.96 -5.64
CA LEU A 141 -9.14 18.66 -5.15
C LEU A 141 -9.27 18.62 -3.63
N ARG A 142 -8.54 19.47 -2.88
CA ARG A 142 -8.54 19.42 -1.41
C ARG A 142 -9.85 19.88 -0.79
N SER A 143 -10.63 20.72 -1.48
CA SER A 143 -11.95 21.14 -1.03
C SER A 143 -13.01 20.06 -1.28
N THR A 144 -12.94 19.39 -2.42
CA THR A 144 -13.95 18.39 -2.83
C THR A 144 -13.64 16.98 -2.30
N PHE A 145 -12.36 16.60 -2.29
CA PHE A 145 -11.87 15.28 -1.87
C PHE A 145 -10.73 15.41 -0.86
N PRO A 146 -10.96 15.94 0.36
CA PRO A 146 -9.89 16.11 1.34
C PRO A 146 -9.06 14.83 1.52
N PRO A 147 -7.71 14.89 1.57
CA PRO A 147 -6.86 13.70 1.70
C PRO A 147 -7.24 12.82 2.91
N SER A 148 -7.76 13.41 3.97
CA SER A 148 -8.24 12.69 5.15
C SER A 148 -9.39 11.72 4.88
N ASP A 149 -10.17 11.97 3.83
CA ASP A 149 -11.37 11.21 3.52
C ASP A 149 -11.01 9.91 2.77
N TRP A 150 -9.89 9.89 2.05
CA TRP A 150 -9.31 8.71 1.40
C TRP A 150 -8.67 7.71 2.37
N ARG A 151 -8.35 8.14 3.60
CA ARG A 151 -7.64 7.33 4.60
C ARG A 151 -8.23 5.93 4.77
N TRP A 152 -9.56 5.80 4.81
CA TRP A 152 -10.21 4.52 5.04
C TRP A 152 -10.21 3.64 3.80
N PHE A 153 -10.34 4.23 2.61
CA PHE A 153 -10.19 3.53 1.35
C PHE A 153 -8.77 2.98 1.20
N ASP A 154 -7.75 3.82 1.38
CA ASP A 154 -6.34 3.43 1.28
C ASP A 154 -5.99 2.35 2.32
N LEU A 155 -6.54 2.44 3.54
CA LEU A 155 -6.32 1.45 4.60
C LEU A 155 -6.95 0.09 4.28
N VAL A 156 -8.17 0.07 3.74
CA VAL A 156 -8.89 -1.18 3.44
C VAL A 156 -8.31 -1.88 2.21
N THR A 157 -7.94 -1.10 1.19
CA THR A 157 -7.29 -1.62 -0.02
C THR A 157 -5.93 -2.23 0.31
N GLU A 158 -5.17 -1.64 1.24
CA GLU A 158 -3.92 -2.24 1.72
C GLU A 158 -4.12 -3.55 2.49
N VAL A 159 -5.20 -3.66 3.27
CA VAL A 159 -5.57 -4.92 3.93
C VAL A 159 -6.01 -5.96 2.90
N ASN A 160 -6.65 -5.52 1.81
CA ASN A 160 -7.08 -6.38 0.73
C ASN A 160 -5.87 -7.04 0.06
N ASP A 161 -4.88 -6.24 -0.33
CA ASP A 161 -3.66 -6.69 -0.99
C ASP A 161 -2.94 -7.78 -0.15
N ASP A 162 -2.78 -7.57 1.16
CA ASP A 162 -2.19 -8.57 2.07
C ASP A 162 -2.95 -9.92 2.08
N ILE A 163 -4.28 -9.90 1.88
CA ILE A 163 -5.10 -11.12 1.87
C ILE A 163 -5.11 -11.76 0.47
N GLU A 164 -5.11 -10.95 -0.58
CA GLU A 164 -5.09 -11.40 -1.98
C GLU A 164 -3.75 -12.10 -2.27
N ASP A 165 -2.64 -11.46 -1.91
CA ASP A 165 -1.26 -11.88 -2.21
C ASP A 165 -0.73 -12.97 -1.26
N LEU A 166 -1.57 -13.50 -0.35
CA LEU A 166 -1.20 -14.50 0.66
C LEU A 166 -0.30 -15.63 0.11
N TYR A 167 -0.58 -16.14 -1.09
CA TYR A 167 0.18 -17.24 -1.69
C TYR A 167 1.38 -16.78 -2.53
N GLU A 168 1.36 -15.56 -3.07
CA GLU A 168 2.52 -14.95 -3.76
C GLU A 168 3.65 -14.72 -2.73
N ASP A 169 3.26 -14.41 -1.49
CA ASP A 169 4.17 -13.87 -0.48
C ASP A 169 4.90 -14.92 0.37
N ILE A 170 4.48 -16.19 0.30
CA ILE A 170 5.02 -17.28 1.13
C ILE A 170 6.55 -17.41 1.02
N ASP A 171 7.09 -17.19 -0.18
CA ASP A 171 8.51 -17.40 -0.47
C ASP A 171 9.34 -16.10 -0.41
N THR A 172 8.79 -15.02 0.16
CA THR A 172 9.43 -13.70 0.21
C THR A 172 9.67 -13.24 1.65
N ASN A 173 10.62 -12.32 1.87
CA ASN A 173 10.82 -11.69 3.19
C ASN A 173 9.89 -10.48 3.40
N ASN A 174 8.74 -10.47 2.74
CA ASN A 174 7.93 -9.27 2.66
C ASN A 174 7.17 -8.97 3.97
N GLY A 175 6.69 -7.74 4.10
CA GLY A 175 5.86 -7.32 5.21
C GLY A 175 4.40 -7.78 5.14
N ASN A 176 4.05 -8.96 4.59
CA ASN A 176 2.65 -9.40 4.60
C ASN A 176 2.20 -9.76 6.02
N ARG A 177 1.42 -8.87 6.65
CA ARG A 177 1.05 -9.01 8.05
C ARG A 177 -0.01 -10.10 8.23
N PHE A 178 -0.81 -10.39 7.21
CA PHE A 178 -1.84 -11.43 7.28
C PHE A 178 -1.19 -12.80 7.32
N LEU A 179 -0.22 -13.05 6.43
CA LEU A 179 0.62 -14.24 6.44
C LEU A 179 1.33 -14.40 7.79
N LEU A 180 2.03 -13.37 8.27
CA LEU A 180 2.70 -13.39 9.58
C LEU A 180 1.73 -13.71 10.74
N SER A 181 0.49 -13.20 10.67
CA SER A 181 -0.53 -13.48 11.69
C SER A 181 -0.96 -14.94 11.66
N ILE A 182 -1.10 -15.54 10.47
CA ILE A 182 -1.44 -16.96 10.33
C ILE A 182 -0.30 -17.82 10.89
N GLU A 183 0.94 -17.49 10.58
CA GLU A 183 2.12 -18.24 11.03
C GLU A 183 2.32 -18.19 12.55
N GLN A 184 2.18 -17.01 13.16
CA GLN A 184 2.49 -16.81 14.58
C GLN A 184 1.29 -17.11 15.50
N LEU A 185 0.06 -16.89 15.04
CA LEU A 185 -1.15 -16.97 15.87
C LEU A 185 -2.11 -18.08 15.44
N GLY A 186 -1.92 -18.66 14.25
CA GLY A 186 -2.85 -19.60 13.64
C GLY A 186 -4.00 -18.91 12.89
N LYS A 187 -4.55 -19.63 11.91
CA LYS A 187 -5.56 -19.10 10.97
C LYS A 187 -6.83 -18.56 11.63
N GLU A 188 -7.30 -19.18 12.71
CA GLU A 188 -8.54 -18.79 13.38
C GLU A 188 -8.37 -17.45 14.09
N GLN A 189 -7.27 -17.30 14.83
CA GLN A 189 -6.96 -16.06 15.52
C GLN A 189 -6.67 -14.93 14.51
N ALA A 190 -5.92 -15.21 13.45
CA ALA A 190 -5.67 -14.25 12.37
C ALA A 190 -6.98 -13.77 11.73
N TYR A 191 -7.88 -14.69 11.39
CA TYR A 191 -9.21 -14.37 10.85
C TYR A 191 -10.02 -13.48 11.80
N LEU A 192 -10.10 -13.81 13.09
CA LEU A 192 -10.84 -13.02 14.07
C LEU A 192 -10.28 -11.61 14.21
N ILE A 193 -8.95 -11.46 14.24
CA ILE A 193 -8.26 -10.16 14.33
C ILE A 193 -8.60 -9.29 13.11
N TYR A 194 -8.52 -9.84 11.91
CA TYR A 194 -8.78 -9.09 10.67
C TYR A 194 -10.25 -8.74 10.52
N LYS A 195 -11.15 -9.68 10.83
CA LYS A 195 -12.60 -9.44 10.83
C LYS A 195 -12.98 -8.31 11.78
N GLU A 196 -12.43 -8.34 12.99
CA GLU A 196 -12.64 -7.31 14.00
C GLU A 196 -12.09 -5.95 13.56
N PHE A 197 -10.95 -5.91 12.89
CA PHE A 197 -10.37 -4.68 12.38
C PHE A 197 -11.17 -4.07 11.23
N LEU A 198 -11.61 -4.86 10.25
CA LEU A 198 -12.50 -4.39 9.19
C LEU A 198 -13.80 -3.83 9.77
N ARG A 199 -14.34 -4.47 10.81
CA ARG A 199 -15.49 -3.95 11.58
C ARG A 199 -15.17 -2.60 12.23
N CYS A 200 -14.00 -2.46 12.88
CA CYS A 200 -13.55 -1.23 13.49
C CYS A 200 -13.38 -0.09 12.47
N ILE A 201 -12.77 -0.37 11.31
CA ILE A 201 -12.64 0.57 10.20
C ILE A 201 -14.02 1.05 9.76
N LYS A 202 -14.94 0.11 9.47
CA LYS A 202 -16.31 0.45 9.07
C LYS A 202 -16.98 1.36 10.09
N GLN A 203 -16.89 1.03 11.38
CA GLN A 203 -17.49 1.86 12.43
C GLN A 203 -16.88 3.25 12.54
N ALA A 204 -15.56 3.37 12.38
CA ALA A 204 -14.89 4.66 12.37
C ALA A 204 -15.30 5.50 11.15
N PHE A 205 -15.44 4.87 9.98
CA PHE A 205 -15.90 5.52 8.77
C PHE A 205 -17.38 5.94 8.85
N ASP A 206 -18.26 5.07 9.35
CA ASP A 206 -19.67 5.39 9.61
C ASP A 206 -19.80 6.62 10.53
N ARG A 207 -18.97 6.71 11.59
CA ARG A 207 -18.93 7.90 12.47
C ARG A 207 -18.44 9.14 11.74
N LYS A 208 -17.43 9.01 10.87
CA LYS A 208 -16.91 10.13 10.06
C LYS A 208 -17.99 10.69 9.13
N ILE A 209 -18.72 9.82 8.42
CA ILE A 209 -19.82 10.22 7.51
C ILE A 209 -20.93 10.96 8.25
N LYS A 210 -21.28 10.52 9.47
CA LYS A 210 -22.29 11.20 10.30
C LYS A 210 -21.87 12.60 10.75
N ASN A 211 -20.57 12.80 10.99
CA ASN A 211 -20.05 14.03 11.59
C ASN A 211 -19.52 15.04 10.56
N LYS A 212 -19.24 14.61 9.32
CA LYS A 212 -18.65 15.44 8.28
C LYS A 212 -19.21 15.04 6.92
N SER A 213 -19.48 16.01 6.05
CA SER A 213 -19.75 15.74 4.65
C SER A 213 -18.51 15.11 3.99
N ILE A 214 -18.68 13.90 3.44
CA ILE A 214 -17.71 13.20 2.62
C ILE A 214 -18.33 13.06 1.22
N HIS A 215 -17.50 13.18 0.18
CA HIS A 215 -17.98 13.00 -1.18
C HIS A 215 -18.60 11.60 -1.38
N PRO A 216 -19.81 11.47 -1.99
CA PRO A 216 -20.51 10.19 -2.17
C PRO A 216 -19.66 9.11 -2.83
N THR A 217 -18.84 9.47 -3.81
CA THR A 217 -17.91 8.54 -4.48
C THR A 217 -16.95 7.86 -3.50
N ILE A 218 -16.32 8.60 -2.57
CA ILE A 218 -15.42 8.00 -1.57
C ILE A 218 -16.20 7.06 -0.64
N ILE A 219 -17.43 7.45 -0.28
CA ILE A 219 -18.32 6.63 0.55
C ILE A 219 -18.60 5.28 -0.13
N GLU A 220 -19.03 5.32 -1.39
CA GLU A 220 -19.31 4.14 -2.19
C GLU A 220 -18.08 3.24 -2.36
N LEU A 221 -16.96 3.82 -2.78
CA LEU A 221 -15.69 3.10 -2.95
C LEU A 221 -15.26 2.40 -1.67
N THR A 222 -15.25 3.12 -0.54
CA THR A 222 -14.82 2.57 0.74
C THR A 222 -15.74 1.44 1.20
N PHE A 223 -17.06 1.56 1.04
CA PHE A 223 -17.98 0.47 1.38
C PHE A 223 -17.83 -0.74 0.47
N ASN A 224 -17.61 -0.52 -0.83
CA ASN A 224 -17.38 -1.59 -1.80
C ASN A 224 -16.11 -2.37 -1.44
N GLU A 225 -15.00 -1.68 -1.15
CA GLU A 225 -13.75 -2.34 -0.77
C GLU A 225 -13.85 -3.03 0.60
N LEU A 226 -14.56 -2.46 1.57
CA LEU A 226 -14.83 -3.14 2.85
C LEU A 226 -15.58 -4.47 2.64
N LYS A 227 -16.58 -4.46 1.75
CA LYS A 227 -17.35 -5.66 1.41
C LYS A 227 -16.48 -6.70 0.70
N LYS A 228 -15.76 -6.31 -0.36
CA LYS A 228 -14.87 -7.20 -1.11
C LYS A 228 -13.80 -7.82 -0.20
N THR A 229 -13.14 -6.99 0.61
CA THR A 229 -12.09 -7.44 1.54
C THR A 229 -12.63 -8.40 2.60
N SER A 230 -13.83 -8.14 3.12
CA SER A 230 -14.47 -9.07 4.08
C SER A 230 -14.81 -10.41 3.43
N GLN A 231 -15.29 -10.41 2.18
CA GLN A 231 -15.60 -11.62 1.42
C GLN A 231 -14.33 -12.42 1.10
N LEU A 232 -13.28 -11.73 0.66
CA LEU A 232 -11.97 -12.33 0.38
C LEU A 232 -11.37 -12.95 1.66
N LEU A 233 -11.44 -12.25 2.80
CA LEU A 233 -11.01 -12.78 4.09
C LEU A 233 -11.74 -14.08 4.46
N GLU A 234 -13.07 -14.12 4.30
CA GLU A 234 -13.86 -15.33 4.55
C GLU A 234 -13.51 -16.47 3.60
N GLN A 235 -13.26 -16.15 2.32
CA GLN A 235 -12.82 -17.11 1.33
C GLN A 235 -11.45 -17.70 1.71
N ARG A 236 -10.43 -16.85 1.92
CA ARG A 236 -9.08 -17.30 2.32
C ARG A 236 -9.10 -18.11 3.61
N TYR A 237 -9.88 -17.69 4.62
CA TYR A 237 -10.03 -18.46 5.85
C TYR A 237 -10.52 -19.90 5.62
N ARG A 238 -11.43 -20.11 4.66
CA ARG A 238 -11.93 -21.45 4.28
C ARG A 238 -10.92 -22.23 3.45
N GLU A 239 -10.18 -21.57 2.57
CA GLU A 239 -9.17 -22.17 1.69
C GLU A 239 -7.93 -22.66 2.46
N ILE A 240 -7.51 -21.93 3.50
CA ILE A 240 -6.42 -22.31 4.40
C ILE A 240 -6.83 -23.58 5.16
N SER A 241 -6.52 -24.74 4.61
CA SER A 241 -6.89 -26.05 5.15
C SER A 241 -5.85 -26.55 6.16
N THR A 242 -6.31 -27.38 7.11
CA THR A 242 -5.60 -27.98 8.26
C THR A 242 -4.41 -28.90 7.92
N LYS A 243 -3.84 -28.81 6.71
CA LYS A 243 -2.70 -29.59 6.22
C LYS A 243 -1.78 -28.73 5.34
N ALA A 244 -1.05 -27.82 5.94
CA ALA A 244 0.27 -27.45 5.46
C ALA A 244 0.98 -26.82 6.65
N PRO A 245 2.13 -27.33 7.08
CA PRO A 245 3.01 -26.44 7.80
C PRO A 245 3.41 -25.38 6.76
N LEU A 246 3.19 -24.10 7.07
CA LEU A 246 3.89 -22.98 6.41
C LEU A 246 5.41 -23.05 6.72
N SER A 247 5.95 -24.22 7.08
CA SER A 247 7.35 -24.48 7.33
C SER A 247 8.09 -24.73 6.02
N GLY A 248 8.10 -23.71 5.17
CA GLY A 248 9.28 -23.37 4.39
C GLY A 248 9.98 -22.25 5.14
N SER A 249 10.47 -22.56 6.34
CA SER A 249 11.32 -21.72 7.19
C SER A 249 11.61 -20.31 6.63
N LEU A 250 10.73 -19.33 6.88
CA LEU A 250 11.22 -18.02 7.27
C LEU A 250 12.25 -18.33 8.34
N LYS A 251 13.54 -18.15 8.03
CA LYS A 251 14.66 -18.52 8.90
C LYS A 251 14.28 -18.09 10.31
N VAL A 252 13.96 -19.09 11.12
CA VAL A 252 13.24 -18.93 12.37
C VAL A 252 14.19 -18.22 13.33
N PHE A 253 13.96 -16.91 13.50
CA PHE A 253 14.53 -15.95 14.46
C PHE A 253 16.00 -15.56 14.29
#